data_AF-X1Q2F5-F1
#
_entry.id   AF-X1Q2F5-F1
#
_cell.length_a   1.000
_cell.length_b   1.000
_cell.length_c   1.000
_cell.angle_alpha   90.00
_cell.angle_beta   90.00
_cell.angle_gamma   90.00
#
_symmetry.space_group_name_H-M   'P 1'
#
loop_
_entity.id
_entity.type
_entity.pdbx_description
1 polymer ?
#
loop_
_entity_poly.entity_id
_entity_poly.type
_entity_poly.pdbx_seq_one_letter_code
_entity_poly.pdbx_strand_id
1 'polypeptide(L)'
;MAKVKAPLFSFSASGQIAKSLVYGGWKGIDWVRQHVIPANPKTADQQQQRGYFKTAVDQWHTDGFTLEDVKAWNLLALALKEALSGFNVYVRLKVNSLIAELTWRKFVDITIGTPTADTCDVTIAEATEHASTLYYGTSKTSMLESVEGAFETDTETYAMTGLTADTVYYFYIKTTEVGAAERTGIYKFKTAAA
;
A
#
# COMPACT_ATOMS: atom_id res chain seq x y z
N MET A 1 5.86 28.50 36.30
CA MET A 1 6.09 29.93 36.58
C MET A 1 6.29 30.63 35.26
N ALA A 2 5.51 31.67 34.93
CA ALA A 2 5.79 32.49 33.76
C ALA A 2 7.13 33.21 34.00
N LYS A 3 8.10 33.03 33.11
CA LYS A 3 9.39 33.71 33.22
C LYS A 3 9.25 35.09 32.59
N VAL A 4 9.20 36.15 33.39
CA VAL A 4 9.27 37.52 32.89
C VAL A 4 10.73 37.94 32.88
N LYS A 5 11.28 38.22 31.70
CA LYS A 5 12.69 38.63 31.53
C LYS A 5 12.73 40.15 31.37
N ALA A 6 13.52 40.84 32.19
CA ALA A 6 13.79 42.29 32.13
C ALA A 6 12.54 43.23 32.22
N PRO A 7 11.86 43.33 33.38
CA PRO A 7 10.55 43.99 33.52
C PRO A 7 10.52 45.52 33.28
N LEU A 8 11.66 46.20 33.16
CA LEU A 8 11.74 47.65 32.94
C LEU A 8 11.64 48.06 31.44
N PHE A 9 11.63 47.10 30.50
CA PHE A 9 11.75 47.33 29.06
C PHE A 9 10.55 46.85 28.21
N SER A 10 9.37 46.66 28.81
CA SER A 10 8.14 46.22 28.12
C SER A 10 8.32 44.97 27.23
N PHE A 11 8.69 43.84 27.85
CA PHE A 11 8.84 42.57 27.12
C PHE A 11 7.51 41.80 27.04
N SER A 12 7.13 41.44 25.81
CA SER A 12 5.99 40.58 25.46
C SER A 12 5.92 39.31 26.33
N ALA A 13 4.74 38.98 26.85
CA ALA A 13 4.50 37.73 27.55
C ALA A 13 4.23 36.59 26.56
N SER A 14 4.87 35.42 26.74
CA SER A 14 4.63 34.24 25.91
C SER A 14 4.55 32.95 26.73
N GLY A 15 3.69 32.04 26.28
CA GLY A 15 3.52 30.71 26.87
C GLY A 15 2.28 30.58 27.76
N GLN A 16 2.09 29.36 28.29
CA GLN A 16 0.93 29.02 29.12
C GLN A 16 1.20 29.23 30.61
N ILE A 17 0.21 29.77 31.32
CA ILE A 17 0.21 29.88 32.78
C ILE A 17 -0.84 28.92 33.32
N ALA A 18 -0.39 27.97 34.17
CA ALA A 18 -1.25 27.09 34.98
C ALA A 18 -2.40 26.39 34.22
N LYS A 19 -2.26 26.16 32.90
CA LYS A 19 -3.33 25.64 32.03
C LYS A 19 -4.64 26.46 32.10
N SER A 20 -4.56 27.74 32.44
CA SER A 20 -5.70 28.66 32.50
C SER A 20 -5.66 29.69 31.38
N LEU A 21 -4.50 30.28 31.11
CA LEU A 21 -4.30 31.32 30.11
C LEU A 21 -3.05 31.02 29.28
N VAL A 22 -3.09 31.40 28.00
CA VAL A 22 -1.95 31.35 27.08
C VAL A 22 -1.73 32.76 26.54
N TYR A 23 -0.48 33.24 26.66
CA TYR A 23 -0.04 34.55 26.19
C TYR A 23 0.79 34.38 24.92
N GLY A 24 0.67 35.31 23.99
CA GLY A 24 1.50 35.38 22.79
C GLY A 24 1.37 36.72 22.08
N GLY A 25 2.19 36.93 21.06
CA GLY A 25 2.11 38.11 20.20
C GLY A 25 1.77 37.72 18.77
N TRP A 26 0.94 38.51 18.10
CA TRP A 26 0.71 38.42 16.65
C TRP A 26 0.78 39.81 16.03
N LYS A 27 1.73 40.01 15.10
CA LYS A 27 1.94 41.29 14.41
C LYS A 27 2.05 42.50 15.34
N GLY A 28 2.80 42.36 16.44
CA GLY A 28 3.00 43.43 17.43
C GLY A 28 1.81 43.66 18.37
N ILE A 29 0.74 42.86 18.26
CA ILE A 29 -0.39 42.86 19.18
C ILE A 29 -0.22 41.69 20.16
N ASP A 30 -0.04 42.03 21.43
CA ASP A 30 -0.05 41.04 22.51
C ASP A 30 -1.49 40.57 22.73
N TRP A 31 -1.68 39.26 22.78
CA TRP A 31 -2.97 38.62 23.00
C TRP A 31 -2.89 37.64 24.17
N VAL A 32 -4.03 37.49 24.83
CA VAL A 32 -4.27 36.45 25.83
C VAL A 32 -5.49 35.66 25.41
N ARG A 33 -5.42 34.34 25.54
CA ARG A 33 -6.57 33.45 25.34
C ARG A 33 -6.70 32.47 26.49
N GLN A 34 -7.91 32.00 26.74
CA GLN A 34 -8.12 30.87 27.65
C GLN A 34 -7.35 29.65 27.13
N HIS A 35 -6.68 28.95 28.04
CA HIS A 35 -6.08 27.67 27.73
C HIS A 35 -7.19 26.66 27.41
N VAL A 36 -7.41 26.42 26.12
CA VAL A 36 -8.32 25.41 25.62
C VAL A 36 -7.55 24.11 25.48
N ILE A 37 -7.99 23.06 26.17
CA ILE A 37 -7.61 21.68 25.84
C ILE A 37 -8.52 21.28 24.67
N PRO A 38 -7.99 21.08 23.45
CA PRO A 38 -8.83 20.66 22.33
C PRO A 38 -9.51 19.34 22.68
N ALA A 39 -10.80 19.24 22.40
CA ALA A 39 -11.47 17.96 22.47
C ALA A 39 -10.80 17.04 21.42
N ASN A 40 -10.18 15.95 21.88
CA ASN A 40 -9.70 14.86 21.04
C ASN A 40 -10.54 13.61 21.32
N PRO A 41 -11.86 13.65 21.02
CA PRO A 41 -12.74 12.53 21.32
C PRO A 41 -12.30 11.35 20.45
N LYS A 42 -11.90 10.24 21.07
CA LYS A 42 -11.58 8.97 20.39
C LYS A 42 -12.87 8.30 19.92
N THR A 43 -13.56 8.90 18.96
CA THR A 43 -14.86 8.41 18.48
C THR A 43 -14.75 7.03 17.85
N ALA A 44 -15.88 6.32 17.74
CA ALA A 44 -15.94 5.01 17.09
C ALA A 44 -15.38 5.08 15.66
N ASP A 45 -15.80 6.05 14.86
CA ASP A 45 -15.33 6.24 13.47
C ASP A 45 -13.81 6.46 13.39
N GLN A 46 -13.25 7.24 14.32
CA GLN A 46 -11.79 7.44 14.37
C GLN A 46 -11.06 6.15 14.72
N GLN A 47 -11.60 5.35 15.64
CA GLN A 47 -11.03 4.06 16.00
C GLN A 47 -11.13 3.07 14.83
N GLN A 48 -12.23 3.08 14.09
CA GLN A 48 -12.43 2.24 12.91
C GLN A 48 -11.40 2.56 11.82
N GLN A 49 -11.22 3.84 11.48
CA GLN A 49 -10.21 4.25 10.49
C GLN A 49 -8.79 3.86 10.92
N ARG A 50 -8.45 4.05 12.20
CA ARG A 50 -7.17 3.58 12.75
C ARG A 50 -7.04 2.05 12.70
N GLY A 51 -8.15 1.35 12.90
CA GLY A 51 -8.26 -0.11 12.77
C GLY A 51 -7.88 -0.58 11.37
N TYR A 52 -8.40 0.05 10.32
CA TYR A 52 -8.06 -0.30 8.93
C TYR A 52 -6.56 -0.19 8.64
N PHE A 53 -5.94 0.92 9.05
CA PHE A 53 -4.49 1.09 8.91
C PHE A 53 -3.73 0.04 9.71
N LYS A 54 -4.13 -0.23 10.96
CA LYS A 54 -3.50 -1.26 11.78
C LYS A 54 -3.56 -2.62 11.09
N THR A 55 -4.73 -3.03 10.61
CA THR A 55 -4.92 -4.30 9.90
C THR A 55 -4.05 -4.39 8.65
N ALA A 56 -4.01 -3.35 7.81
CA ALA A 56 -3.20 -3.35 6.60
C ALA A 56 -1.69 -3.43 6.91
N VAL A 57 -1.22 -2.70 7.91
CA VAL A 57 0.19 -2.73 8.32
C VAL A 57 0.56 -4.08 8.92
N ASP A 58 -0.30 -4.66 9.76
CA ASP A 58 -0.05 -5.98 10.34
C ASP A 58 0.06 -7.05 9.25
N GLN A 59 -0.89 -7.08 8.31
CA GLN A 59 -0.90 -8.05 7.20
C GLN A 59 0.33 -7.97 6.30
N TRP A 60 0.81 -6.77 5.98
CA TRP A 60 2.06 -6.61 5.24
C TRP A 60 3.25 -7.31 5.92
N HIS A 61 3.27 -7.37 7.26
CA HIS A 61 4.35 -8.01 8.00
C HIS A 61 4.11 -9.49 8.29
N THR A 62 2.86 -9.97 8.30
CA THR A 62 2.51 -11.34 8.70
C THR A 62 2.14 -12.26 7.55
N ASP A 63 1.69 -11.74 6.41
CA ASP A 63 1.16 -12.56 5.32
C ASP A 63 2.25 -13.35 4.57
N GLY A 64 3.53 -12.96 4.74
CA GLY A 64 4.67 -13.70 4.20
C GLY A 64 5.25 -13.13 2.89
N PHE A 65 5.10 -11.82 2.64
CA PHE A 65 5.69 -11.17 1.46
C PHE A 65 7.20 -11.43 1.36
N THR A 66 7.62 -12.01 0.23
CA THR A 66 9.03 -12.24 -0.09
C THR A 66 9.71 -10.95 -0.54
N LEU A 67 11.05 -10.99 -0.67
CA LEU A 67 11.79 -9.86 -1.24
C LEU A 67 11.36 -9.54 -2.67
N GLU A 68 11.00 -10.56 -3.46
CA GLU A 68 10.49 -10.37 -4.82
C GLU A 68 9.11 -9.72 -4.82
N ASP A 69 8.23 -10.08 -3.91
CA ASP A 69 6.93 -9.41 -3.76
C ASP A 69 7.11 -7.93 -3.39
N VAL A 70 8.01 -7.64 -2.45
CA VAL A 70 8.31 -6.25 -2.07
C VAL A 70 8.87 -5.45 -3.26
N LYS A 71 9.74 -6.05 -4.08
CA LYS A 71 10.22 -5.43 -5.34
C LYS A 71 9.05 -5.20 -6.30
N ALA A 72 8.12 -6.14 -6.40
CA ALA A 72 6.97 -6.02 -7.28
C ALA A 72 6.03 -4.88 -6.86
N TRP A 73 5.78 -4.71 -5.56
CA TRP A 73 5.02 -3.59 -5.03
C TRP A 73 5.72 -2.24 -5.27
N ASN A 74 7.05 -2.19 -5.13
CA ASN A 74 7.82 -0.99 -5.46
C ASN A 74 7.77 -0.67 -6.96
N LEU A 75 7.75 -1.69 -7.83
CA LEU A 75 7.60 -1.49 -9.27
C LEU A 75 6.20 -0.95 -9.62
N LEU A 76 5.16 -1.40 -8.92
CA LEU A 76 3.82 -0.83 -9.03
C LEU A 76 3.80 0.65 -8.63
N ALA A 77 4.39 1.00 -7.49
CA ALA A 77 4.47 2.40 -7.06
C ALA A 77 5.17 3.28 -8.11
N LEU A 78 6.25 2.78 -8.71
CA LEU A 78 6.94 3.45 -9.80
C LEU A 78 6.06 3.60 -11.06
N ALA A 79 5.27 2.58 -11.41
CA ALA A 79 4.39 2.62 -12.57
C ALA A 79 3.25 3.64 -12.42
N LEU A 80 2.76 3.83 -11.19
CA LEU A 80 1.74 4.84 -10.85
C LEU A 80 2.27 6.29 -10.92
N LYS A 81 3.59 6.49 -11.01
CA LYS A 81 4.25 7.80 -11.00
C LYS A 81 3.94 8.65 -9.76
N GLU A 82 3.74 7.98 -8.62
CA GLU A 82 3.50 8.64 -7.34
C GLU A 82 4.76 8.52 -6.45
N ALA A 83 5.01 9.52 -5.61
CA ALA A 83 6.12 9.51 -4.64
C ALA A 83 5.78 8.62 -3.42
N LEU A 84 5.49 7.34 -3.66
CA LEU A 84 5.11 6.33 -2.68
C LEU A 84 6.05 5.13 -2.74
N SER A 85 6.24 4.44 -1.61
CA SER A 85 6.83 3.10 -1.61
C SER A 85 5.78 2.05 -1.98
N GLY A 86 6.23 0.84 -2.32
CA GLY A 86 5.35 -0.30 -2.54
C GLY A 86 4.46 -0.60 -1.33
N PHE A 87 5.02 -0.51 -0.13
CA PHE A 87 4.26 -0.60 1.12
C PHE A 87 3.12 0.42 1.22
N ASN A 88 3.40 1.69 0.91
CA ASN A 88 2.36 2.73 0.94
C ASN A 88 1.24 2.46 -0.07
N VAL A 89 1.58 1.93 -1.24
CA VAL A 89 0.59 1.55 -2.26
C VAL A 89 -0.26 0.37 -1.79
N TYR A 90 0.35 -0.68 -1.24
CA TYR A 90 -0.37 -1.82 -0.66
C TYR A 90 -1.33 -1.36 0.45
N VAL A 91 -0.84 -0.59 1.42
CA VAL A 91 -1.66 -0.08 2.54
C VAL A 91 -2.84 0.73 2.03
N ARG A 92 -2.63 1.59 1.03
CA ARG A 92 -3.72 2.36 0.41
C ARG A 92 -4.79 1.45 -0.19
N LEU A 93 -4.39 0.46 -1.00
CA LEU A 93 -5.34 -0.45 -1.64
C LEU A 93 -6.09 -1.30 -0.61
N LYS A 94 -5.40 -1.79 0.41
CA LYS A 94 -6.01 -2.58 1.48
C LYS A 94 -6.97 -1.76 2.34
N VAL A 95 -6.61 -0.54 2.72
CA VAL A 95 -7.51 0.35 3.45
C VAL A 95 -8.76 0.64 2.61
N ASN A 96 -8.62 0.91 1.31
CA ASN A 96 -9.76 1.11 0.42
C ASN A 96 -10.66 -0.13 0.33
N SER A 97 -10.08 -1.34 0.30
CA SER A 97 -10.88 -2.58 0.28
C SER A 97 -11.67 -2.76 1.58
N LEU A 98 -11.05 -2.50 2.74
CA LEU A 98 -11.71 -2.59 4.04
C LEU A 98 -12.83 -1.56 4.21
N ILE A 99 -12.65 -0.35 3.68
CA ILE A 99 -13.70 0.68 3.65
C ILE A 99 -14.86 0.25 2.75
N ALA A 100 -14.55 -0.41 1.62
CA ALA A 100 -15.55 -0.93 0.68
C ALA A 100 -16.14 -2.29 1.11
N GLU A 101 -15.76 -2.80 2.28
CA GLU A 101 -16.20 -4.10 2.81
C GLU A 101 -15.88 -5.28 1.88
N LEU A 102 -14.81 -5.16 1.11
CA LEU A 102 -14.33 -6.22 0.20
C LEU A 102 -13.37 -7.16 0.93
N THR A 103 -13.46 -8.43 0.59
CA THR A 103 -12.50 -9.44 1.04
C THR A 103 -11.15 -9.19 0.37
N TRP A 104 -10.09 -9.65 1.05
CA TRP A 104 -8.74 -9.53 0.53
C TRP A 104 -7.90 -10.68 1.09
N ARG A 105 -7.61 -11.64 0.24
CA ARG A 105 -6.75 -12.80 0.50
C ARG A 105 -5.28 -12.46 0.21
N LYS A 106 -4.39 -13.33 0.70
CA LYS A 106 -2.94 -13.10 0.65
C LYS A 106 -2.33 -13.66 -0.64
N PHE A 107 -2.22 -12.82 -1.67
CA PHE A 107 -1.38 -13.15 -2.84
C PHE A 107 0.08 -12.80 -2.55
N VAL A 108 0.84 -13.79 -2.09
CA VAL A 108 2.24 -13.68 -1.70
C VAL A 108 3.03 -14.86 -2.27
N ASP A 109 4.36 -14.76 -2.25
CA ASP A 109 5.26 -15.84 -2.65
C ASP A 109 5.04 -16.30 -4.10
N ILE A 110 4.92 -15.31 -5.00
CA ILE A 110 4.72 -15.56 -6.43
C ILE A 110 5.96 -16.22 -7.00
N THR A 111 5.79 -17.42 -7.56
CA THR A 111 6.88 -18.16 -8.19
C THR A 111 6.82 -17.97 -9.70
N ILE A 112 7.91 -17.45 -10.28
CA ILE A 112 8.08 -17.34 -11.73
C ILE A 112 8.88 -18.56 -12.17
N GLY A 113 8.25 -19.44 -12.95
CA GLY A 113 8.91 -20.57 -13.58
C GLY A 113 10.00 -20.12 -14.56
N THR A 114 10.86 -21.05 -14.98
CA THR A 114 11.94 -20.75 -15.92
C THR A 114 11.36 -20.28 -17.27
N PRO A 115 11.56 -19.01 -17.67
CA PRO A 115 11.04 -18.52 -18.94
C PRO A 115 11.76 -19.21 -20.10
N THR A 116 11.00 -19.67 -21.09
CA THR A 116 11.52 -20.15 -22.37
C THR A 116 11.54 -18.99 -23.38
N ALA A 117 11.75 -19.29 -24.67
CA ALA A 117 11.69 -18.29 -25.73
C ALA A 117 10.24 -17.78 -25.98
N ASP A 118 9.22 -18.60 -25.70
CA ASP A 118 7.82 -18.34 -26.05
C ASP A 118 6.80 -18.66 -24.93
N THR A 119 7.24 -19.22 -23.80
CA THR A 119 6.38 -19.57 -22.66
C THR A 119 7.00 -19.19 -21.33
N CYS A 120 6.14 -18.98 -20.33
CA CYS A 120 6.54 -18.86 -18.93
C CYS A 120 5.34 -19.13 -18.04
N ASP A 121 5.50 -20.06 -17.10
CA ASP A 121 4.48 -20.37 -16.11
C ASP A 121 4.72 -19.55 -14.84
N VAL A 122 3.67 -18.96 -14.30
CA VAL A 122 3.69 -18.30 -12.99
C VAL A 122 2.77 -19.07 -12.07
N THR A 123 3.17 -19.28 -10.82
CA THR A 123 2.39 -20.02 -9.85
C THR A 123 2.23 -19.28 -8.52
N ILE A 124 1.11 -19.55 -7.85
CA ILE A 124 0.82 -19.13 -6.48
C ILE A 124 0.38 -20.36 -5.69
N ALA A 125 0.94 -20.54 -4.49
CA ALA A 125 0.45 -21.54 -3.56
C ALA A 125 -0.84 -21.03 -2.89
N GLU A 126 -1.97 -21.69 -3.17
CA GLU A 126 -3.29 -21.33 -2.66
C GLU A 126 -4.01 -22.62 -2.22
N ALA A 127 -4.47 -22.70 -0.98
CA ALA A 127 -5.09 -23.93 -0.47
C ALA A 127 -6.52 -24.20 -1.01
N THR A 128 -7.11 -23.22 -1.70
CA THR A 128 -8.47 -23.29 -2.20
C THR A 128 -8.54 -22.61 -3.54
N GLU A 129 -9.36 -23.17 -4.44
CA GLU A 129 -9.66 -22.54 -5.72
C GLU A 129 -10.14 -21.11 -5.52
N HIS A 130 -9.64 -20.22 -6.37
CA HIS A 130 -9.93 -18.81 -6.32
C HIS A 130 -9.93 -18.24 -7.74
N ALA A 131 -10.94 -17.43 -8.05
CA ALA A 131 -11.05 -16.86 -9.39
C ALA A 131 -10.09 -15.68 -9.51
N SER A 132 -9.04 -15.84 -10.32
CA SER A 132 -8.07 -14.78 -10.57
C SER A 132 -7.51 -14.80 -11.99
N THR A 133 -6.94 -13.67 -12.39
CA THR A 133 -6.41 -13.48 -13.74
C THR A 133 -5.06 -12.77 -13.66
N LEU A 134 -4.09 -13.29 -14.41
CA LEU A 134 -2.80 -12.67 -14.62
C LEU A 134 -2.89 -11.78 -15.85
N TYR A 135 -2.52 -10.51 -15.69
CA TYR A 135 -2.42 -9.54 -16.78
C TYR A 135 -0.95 -9.27 -17.08
N TYR A 136 -0.57 -9.29 -18.35
CA TYR A 136 0.83 -9.13 -18.77
C TYR A 136 1.02 -8.28 -20.04
N GLY A 137 2.26 -7.86 -20.26
CA GLY A 137 2.65 -7.07 -21.43
C GLY A 137 4.10 -6.62 -21.37
N THR A 138 4.58 -5.96 -22.43
CA THR A 138 5.98 -5.49 -22.54
C THR A 138 6.21 -4.12 -21.87
N SER A 139 5.16 -3.53 -21.29
CA SER A 139 5.24 -2.25 -20.59
C SER A 139 4.68 -2.37 -19.18
N LYS A 140 5.44 -1.89 -18.19
CA LYS A 140 4.99 -1.79 -16.78
C LYS A 140 3.73 -0.93 -16.57
N THR A 141 3.31 -0.17 -17.58
CA THR A 141 2.11 0.68 -17.54
C THR A 141 0.99 0.19 -18.46
N SER A 142 1.24 -0.84 -19.28
CA SER A 142 0.28 -1.37 -20.25
C SER A 142 0.44 -2.88 -20.35
N MET A 143 -0.40 -3.60 -19.61
CA MET A 143 -0.46 -5.06 -19.54
C MET A 143 -1.87 -5.48 -20.00
N LEU A 144 -2.04 -5.59 -21.31
CA LEU A 144 -3.35 -5.75 -21.96
C LEU A 144 -3.70 -7.20 -22.24
N GLU A 145 -2.69 -8.07 -22.29
CA GLU A 145 -2.90 -9.50 -22.44
C GLU A 145 -3.25 -10.11 -21.07
N SER A 146 -4.01 -11.20 -21.08
CA SER A 146 -4.42 -11.86 -19.86
C SER A 146 -4.52 -13.37 -20.00
N VAL A 147 -4.25 -14.07 -18.91
CA VAL A 147 -4.44 -15.52 -18.78
C VAL A 147 -5.14 -15.81 -17.46
N GLU A 148 -6.16 -16.67 -17.51
CA GLU A 148 -6.87 -17.13 -16.31
C GLU A 148 -6.04 -18.17 -15.56
N GLY A 149 -6.16 -18.17 -14.23
CA GLY A 149 -5.51 -19.17 -13.41
C GLY A 149 -6.17 -20.53 -13.56
N ALA A 150 -5.34 -21.57 -13.64
CA ALA A 150 -5.76 -22.96 -13.53
C ALA A 150 -5.39 -23.47 -12.14
N PHE A 151 -6.40 -23.79 -11.32
CA PHE A 151 -6.20 -24.34 -9.99
C PHE A 151 -6.00 -25.86 -10.07
N GLU A 152 -4.89 -26.35 -9.53
CA GLU A 152 -4.62 -27.77 -9.35
C GLU A 152 -3.85 -27.98 -8.05
N THR A 153 -4.41 -28.80 -7.16
CA THR A 153 -3.77 -29.28 -5.91
C THR A 153 -2.96 -28.19 -5.17
N ASP A 154 -3.68 -27.36 -4.44
CA ASP A 154 -3.10 -26.28 -3.61
C ASP A 154 -2.23 -25.25 -4.37
N THR A 155 -2.34 -25.20 -5.71
CA THR A 155 -1.55 -24.31 -6.56
C THR A 155 -2.42 -23.73 -7.67
N GLU A 156 -2.33 -22.42 -7.88
CA GLU A 156 -2.90 -21.76 -9.05
C GLU A 156 -1.79 -21.43 -10.05
N THR A 157 -1.95 -21.89 -11.30
CA THR A 157 -0.95 -21.76 -12.37
C THR A 157 -1.47 -20.88 -13.50
N TYR A 158 -0.63 -19.97 -13.98
CA TYR A 158 -0.90 -19.08 -15.11
C TYR A 158 0.09 -19.38 -16.23
N ALA A 159 -0.37 -20.11 -17.25
CA ALA A 159 0.46 -20.55 -18.37
C ALA A 159 0.49 -19.49 -19.48
N MET A 160 1.50 -18.62 -19.48
CA MET A 160 1.67 -17.64 -20.55
C MET A 160 2.32 -18.31 -21.77
N THR A 161 1.72 -18.11 -22.95
CA THR A 161 2.19 -18.66 -24.23
C THR A 161 2.26 -17.58 -25.31
N GLY A 162 2.93 -17.86 -26.43
CA GLY A 162 3.05 -16.90 -27.54
C GLY A 162 3.91 -15.67 -27.21
N LEU A 163 4.82 -15.81 -26.24
CA LEU A 163 5.76 -14.75 -25.88
C LEU A 163 6.81 -14.57 -26.98
N THR A 164 7.37 -13.36 -27.07
CA THR A 164 8.47 -13.05 -27.98
C THR A 164 9.80 -13.34 -27.27
N ALA A 165 10.73 -13.99 -27.95
CA ALA A 165 12.06 -14.28 -27.43
C ALA A 165 12.83 -13.00 -27.06
N ASP A 166 13.78 -13.12 -26.13
CA ASP A 166 14.64 -12.03 -25.63
C ASP A 166 13.90 -10.75 -25.17
N THR A 167 12.64 -10.88 -24.76
CA THR A 167 11.74 -9.76 -24.45
C THR A 167 11.43 -9.70 -22.95
N VAL A 168 11.43 -8.48 -22.41
CA VAL A 168 11.04 -8.24 -21.01
C VAL A 168 9.53 -8.12 -20.92
N TYR A 169 8.93 -8.97 -20.09
CA TYR A 169 7.52 -8.93 -19.76
C TYR A 169 7.31 -8.45 -18.33
N TYR A 170 6.22 -7.72 -18.14
CA TYR A 170 5.70 -7.28 -16.86
C TYR A 170 4.35 -7.93 -16.65
N PHE A 171 4.05 -8.32 -15.41
CA PHE A 171 2.74 -8.87 -15.09
C PHE A 171 2.29 -8.52 -13.67
N TYR A 172 0.99 -8.63 -13.42
CA TYR A 172 0.42 -8.66 -12.08
C TYR A 172 -0.78 -9.61 -12.08
N ILE A 173 -1.16 -10.06 -10.89
CA ILE A 173 -2.29 -10.96 -10.70
C ILE A 173 -3.34 -10.21 -9.89
N LYS A 174 -4.61 -10.39 -10.25
CA LYS A 174 -5.75 -9.75 -9.59
C LYS A 174 -6.90 -10.73 -9.53
N THR A 175 -7.61 -10.74 -8.41
CA THR A 175 -8.87 -11.48 -8.28
C THR A 175 -9.94 -10.98 -9.26
N THR A 176 -10.72 -11.91 -9.77
CA THR A 176 -11.97 -11.69 -10.51
C THR A 176 -13.20 -12.12 -9.71
N GLU A 177 -13.02 -12.59 -8.48
CA GLU A 177 -14.09 -12.97 -7.56
C GLU A 177 -14.94 -11.75 -7.16
N VAL A 178 -16.27 -11.92 -7.17
CA VAL A 178 -17.21 -10.87 -6.76
C VAL A 178 -17.08 -10.63 -5.26
N GLY A 179 -16.89 -9.37 -4.86
CA GLY A 179 -16.72 -9.00 -3.46
C GLY A 179 -15.29 -9.08 -2.95
N ALA A 180 -14.31 -9.33 -3.84
CA ALA A 180 -12.90 -9.42 -3.53
C ALA A 180 -12.10 -8.27 -4.20
N ALA A 181 -10.91 -7.95 -3.66
CA ALA A 181 -10.09 -6.83 -4.15
C ALA A 181 -8.59 -7.10 -4.17
N GLU A 182 -8.17 -8.31 -3.85
CA GLU A 182 -6.77 -8.72 -3.78
C GLU A 182 -6.06 -8.65 -5.13
N ARG A 183 -4.78 -8.34 -5.03
CA ARG A 183 -3.89 -8.08 -6.15
C ARG A 183 -2.46 -8.18 -5.67
N THR A 184 -1.57 -8.54 -6.58
CA THR A 184 -0.12 -8.47 -6.38
C THR A 184 0.51 -7.16 -6.86
N GLY A 185 1.79 -6.96 -6.53
CA GLY A 185 2.61 -5.95 -7.20
C GLY A 185 2.85 -6.27 -8.68
N ILE A 186 3.63 -5.43 -9.37
CA ILE A 186 4.04 -5.71 -10.75
C ILE A 186 5.35 -6.48 -10.73
N TYR A 187 5.35 -7.71 -11.24
CA TYR A 187 6.56 -8.51 -11.44
C TYR A 187 7.11 -8.28 -12.84
N LYS A 188 8.32 -8.79 -13.07
CA LYS A 188 8.93 -8.80 -14.39
C LYS A 188 9.80 -10.03 -14.57
N PHE A 189 9.89 -10.49 -15.81
CA PHE A 189 10.83 -11.52 -16.22
C PHE A 189 11.30 -11.23 -17.66
N LYS A 190 12.31 -11.95 -18.11
CA LYS A 190 12.81 -11.88 -19.49
C LYS A 190 12.76 -13.27 -20.10
N THR A 191 12.18 -13.40 -21.30
CA THR A 191 12.20 -14.65 -22.05
C THR A 191 13.60 -15.01 -22.49
N ALA A 192 13.86 -16.30 -22.68
CA ALA A 192 15.13 -16.79 -23.19
C ALA A 192 15.37 -16.31 -24.64
N ALA A 193 16.63 -16.30 -25.05
CA ALA A 193 16.97 -16.17 -26.46
C ALA A 193 16.50 -17.43 -27.23
N ALA A 194 16.28 -17.26 -28.53
CA ALA A 194 15.92 -18.35 -29.44
C ALA A 194 17.04 -19.39 -29.61
#